data_AF-A0A1A8FQZ4-F1
#
_entry.id   AF-A0A1A8FQZ4-F1
#
_cell.length_a   1.000
_cell.length_b   1.000
_cell.length_c   1.000
_cell.angle_alpha   90.00
_cell.angle_beta   90.00
_cell.angle_gamma   90.00
#
_symmetry.space_group_name_H-M   'P 1'
#
loop_
_entity.id
_entity.type
_entity.pdbx_description
1 polymer ?
#
loop_
_entity_poly.entity_id
_entity_poly.type
_entity_poly.pdbx_seq_one_letter_code
_entity_poly.pdbx_strand_id
1 'polypeptide(L)' 'MVYTCHRDRKCIINKITRNRCQHCRLQKCFAVGMSKESVRNDRNKRKGMKEAVNMTI' A
#
# COMPACT_ATOMS: atom_id res chain seq x y z
N MET A 1 -7.34 -9.10 -8.63
CA MET A 1 -6.16 -9.14 -9.51
C MET A 1 -4.95 -9.53 -8.67
N VAL A 2 -4.29 -10.66 -8.98
CA VAL A 2 -3.12 -11.15 -8.25
C VAL A 2 -1.87 -10.85 -9.08
N TYR A 3 -0.83 -10.28 -8.47
CA TYR A 3 0.43 -10.02 -9.19
C TYR A 3 1.28 -11.29 -9.28
N THR A 4 1.66 -11.64 -10.50
CA THR A 4 2.50 -12.81 -10.81
C THR A 4 3.89 -12.37 -11.26
N CYS A 5 4.93 -13.07 -10.82
CA CYS A 5 6.27 -12.91 -11.39
C CYS A 5 6.43 -13.88 -12.56
N HIS A 6 6.99 -13.41 -13.68
CA HIS A 6 7.28 -14.25 -14.87
C HIS A 6 8.73 -14.75 -14.90
N ARG A 7 9.43 -14.70 -13.76
CA ARG A 7 10.81 -15.17 -13.55
C ARG A 7 10.88 -15.88 -12.19
N ASP A 8 12.06 -15.92 -11.57
CA ASP A 8 12.31 -16.65 -10.32
C ASP A 8 11.91 -15.89 -9.04
N ARG A 9 10.97 -14.94 -9.11
CA ARG A 9 10.55 -14.07 -7.98
C ARG A 9 11.70 -13.30 -7.29
N LYS A 10 12.87 -13.21 -7.91
CA LYS A 10 14.08 -12.51 -7.43
C LYS A 10 14.44 -11.29 -8.29
N CYS A 11 13.45 -10.59 -8.84
CA CYS A 11 13.73 -9.43 -9.69
C CYS A 11 14.43 -8.32 -8.90
N ILE A 12 15.51 -7.76 -9.46
CA ILE A 12 16.18 -6.57 -8.91
C ILE A 12 15.23 -5.37 -9.02
N ILE A 13 14.99 -4.68 -7.91
CA ILE A 13 14.10 -3.51 -7.84
C ILE A 13 14.93 -2.26 -7.50
N ASN A 14 15.12 -1.39 -8.50
CA ASN A 14 15.74 -0.07 -8.41
C ASN A 14 14.88 0.98 -9.16
N LYS A 15 15.33 2.25 -9.22
CA LYS A 15 14.57 3.36 -9.84
C LYS A 15 14.17 3.08 -11.30
N ILE A 16 15.01 2.37 -12.05
CA ILE A 16 14.83 2.09 -13.48
C ILE A 16 13.98 0.82 -13.69
N THR A 17 14.17 -0.20 -12.84
CA THR A 17 13.62 -1.56 -13.04
C THR A 17 12.33 -1.84 -12.27
N ARG A 18 11.95 -0.99 -11.30
CA ARG A 18 10.80 -1.23 -10.39
C ARG A 18 9.48 -1.54 -11.08
N ASN A 19 9.25 -1.04 -12.29
CA ASN A 19 7.99 -1.25 -13.02
C ASN A 19 7.97 -2.55 -13.83
N ARG A 20 9.10 -3.26 -13.95
CA ARG A 20 9.21 -4.49 -14.75
C ARG A 20 8.52 -5.69 -14.11
N CYS A 21 8.28 -5.67 -12.79
CA CYS A 21 7.60 -6.76 -12.10
C CYS A 21 6.81 -6.24 -10.88
N GLN A 22 5.48 -6.24 -10.99
CA GLN A 22 4.59 -5.79 -9.92
C GLN A 22 4.67 -6.71 -8.69
N HIS A 23 4.81 -8.03 -8.89
CA HIS A 23 4.94 -9.00 -7.81
C HIS A 23 6.17 -8.71 -6.93
N CYS A 24 7.37 -8.69 -7.53
CA CYS A 24 8.60 -8.47 -6.78
C CYS A 24 8.68 -7.05 -6.17
N ARG A 25 8.10 -6.05 -6.85
CA ARG A 25 7.99 -4.69 -6.31
C ARG A 25 7.14 -4.68 -5.03
N LEU A 26 5.95 -5.27 -5.07
CA LEU A 26 5.06 -5.33 -3.92
C LEU A 26 5.67 -6.14 -2.77
N GLN A 27 6.29 -7.28 -3.07
CA GLN A 27 7.01 -8.08 -2.06
C GLN A 27 8.14 -7.29 -1.39
N LYS A 28 8.92 -6.52 -2.16
CA LYS A 28 9.95 -5.63 -1.58
C LYS A 28 9.33 -4.54 -0.70
N CYS A 29 8.20 -3.95 -1.09
CA CYS A 29 7.49 -2.97 -0.26
C CYS A 29 7.14 -3.54 1.12
N PHE A 30 6.59 -4.76 1.17
CA PHE A 30 6.31 -5.44 2.44
C PHE A 30 7.59 -5.80 3.21
N ALA A 31 8.64 -6.27 2.52
CA ALA A 31 9.91 -6.62 3.14
C ALA A 31 10.62 -5.42 3.81
N VAL A 32 10.41 -4.20 3.33
CA VAL A 32 10.92 -2.97 3.97
C VAL A 32 9.96 -2.38 5.02
N GLY A 33 8.87 -3.09 5.35
CA GLY A 33 7.95 -2.71 6.43
C GLY A 33 6.74 -1.89 6.02
N MET A 34 6.39 -1.79 4.72
CA MET A 34 5.12 -1.17 4.34
C MET A 34 3.95 -2.05 4.78
N SER A 35 2.98 -1.49 5.50
CA SER A 35 1.77 -2.21 5.93
C SER A 35 0.63 -2.03 4.92
N LYS A 36 -0.10 -3.11 4.64
CA LYS A 36 -1.30 -3.07 3.79
C LYS A 36 -2.47 -2.40 4.52
N GLU A 37 -2.56 -2.61 5.82
CA GLU A 37 -3.60 -2.11 6.72
C GLU A 37 -3.55 -0.59 6.85
N SER A 38 -2.36 0.01 6.65
CA SER A 38 -2.15 1.46 6.64
C SER A 38 -2.81 2.16 5.44
N VAL A 39 -3.27 1.41 4.42
CA VAL A 39 -3.96 1.97 3.26
C VAL A 39 -5.42 2.25 3.60
N ARG A 40 -5.78 3.53 3.78
CA ARG A 40 -7.18 3.96 3.92
C ARG A 40 -7.94 3.76 2.60
N ASN A 41 -9.05 3.03 2.66
CA ASN A 41 -9.94 2.81 1.52
C ASN A 41 -10.94 3.96 1.31
N ASP A 42 -11.10 4.84 2.31
CA ASP A 42 -12.05 5.95 2.29
C ASP A 42 -11.50 7.16 1.51
N ARG A 43 -11.28 7.00 0.21
CA ARG A 43 -10.72 8.07 -0.63
C ARG A 43 -11.71 9.21 -0.94
N ASN A 44 -12.96 9.16 -0.46
CA ASN A 44 -14.00 10.12 -0.84
C ASN A 44 -15.00 10.58 0.24
N LYS A 45 -14.64 10.63 1.53
CA LYS A 45 -15.48 11.28 2.55
C LYS A 45 -14.84 12.57 3.11
N ARG A 46 -14.75 13.60 2.26
CA ARG A 46 -14.82 15.00 2.75
C ARG A 46 -16.29 15.43 2.79
N LYS A 47 -17.09 14.84 3.69
CA LYS A 47 -18.28 15.53 4.19
C LYS A 47 -17.88 16.07 5.57
N GLY A 48 -17.94 17.39 5.70
CA GLY A 48 -17.52 18.09 6.92
C GLY A 48 -18.22 17.53 8.14
N MET A 49 -17.44 17.25 9.18
CA MET A 49 -17.94 17.16 10.54
C MET A 49 -17.03 18.07 11.37
N LYS A 50 -17.46 19.32 11.52
CA LYS A 50 -17.08 20.11 12.70
C LYS A 50 -17.87 19.51 13.88
N GLU A 51 -17.15 19.20 14.95
CA GLU A 51 -17.54 19.10 16.36
C GLU A 51 -18.75 18.23 16.78
N ALA A 52 -18.47 17.21 17.61
CA ALA A 52 -19.30 16.77 18.73
C ALA A 52 -18.34 16.18 19.78
N VAL A 53 -17.92 16.99 20.77
CA VAL A 53 -18.52 17.11 22.11
C VAL A 53 -18.15 15.93 23.02
N ASN A 54 -17.36 16.24 24.05
CA ASN A 54 -17.13 15.57 25.34
C ASN A 54 -17.36 14.06 25.42
N MET A 55 -16.27 13.33 25.64
CA MET A 55 -16.31 12.01 26.24
C MET A 55 -16.58 12.16 27.75
N THR A 56 -17.85 12.11 28.15
CA THR A 56 -18.36 11.83 29.52
C THR A 56 -17.85 10.43 29.93
N ILE A 57 -17.38 10.12 31.14
CA ILE A 57 -17.76 10.48 32.52
C ILE A 57 -16.50 10.84 33.31
#